data_AF-A0A4Y2SUA6-F1
#
_entry.id   AF-A0A4Y2SUA6-F1
#
_cell.length_a   1.000
_cell.length_b   1.000
_cell.length_c   1.000
_cell.angle_alpha   90.00
_cell.angle_beta   90.00
_cell.angle_gamma   90.00
#
_symmetry.space_group_name_H-M   'P 1'
#
loop_
_entity.id
_entity.type
_entity.pdbx_description
1 polymer ?
#
loop_
_entity_poly.entity_id
_entity_poly.type
_entity_poly.pdbx_seq_one_letter_code
_entity_poly.pdbx_strand_id
1 'polypeptide(L)' 'SAHNVLAPYWAKYLKKNKFYARQCSCRGGELHVEIQGDRVLLIGGAVVVVKGQIQI' A
#
# COMPACT_ATOMS: atom_id res chain seq x y z
N SER A 1 2.79 7.51 2.94
CA SER A 1 2.50 8.90 2.52
C SER A 1 2.09 8.98 1.05
N ALA A 2 2.91 8.54 0.09
CA ALA A 2 2.62 8.66 -1.35
C ALA A 2 1.25 8.07 -1.76
N HIS A 3 0.92 6.87 -1.28
CA HIS A 3 -0.34 6.20 -1.60
C HIS A 3 -1.59 6.93 -1.06
N ASN A 4 -1.49 7.82 -0.06
CA ASN A 4 -2.63 8.63 0.38
C ASN A 4 -3.06 9.65 -0.67
N VAL A 5 -2.13 10.11 -1.52
CA VAL A 5 -2.41 11.05 -2.62
C VAL A 5 -2.77 10.28 -3.88
N LEU A 6 -2.03 9.21 -4.18
CA LEU A 6 -2.23 8.42 -5.40
C LEU A 6 -3.53 7.63 -5.39
N ALA A 7 -3.98 7.13 -4.23
CA ALA A 7 -5.19 6.33 -4.15
C ALA A 7 -6.45 7.10 -4.61
N PRO A 8 -6.81 8.27 -4.05
CA PRO A 8 -7.98 9.02 -4.49
C PRO A 8 -7.85 9.55 -5.93
N TYR A 9 -6.63 9.83 -6.41
CA TYR A 9 -6.40 10.14 -7.81
C TYR A 9 -6.84 8.97 -8.69
N TRP A 10 -6.23 7.79 -8.52
CA TRP A 10 -6.51 6.63 -9.36
C TRP A 10 -7.93 6.10 -9.21
N ALA A 11 -8.53 6.20 -8.02
CA ALA A 11 -9.92 5.79 -7.83
C ALA A 11 -10.90 6.56 -8.73
N LYS A 12 -10.66 7.86 -8.95
CA LYS A 12 -11.44 8.69 -9.87
C LYS A 12 -11.29 8.22 -11.32
N TYR A 13 -10.05 7.98 -11.76
CA TYR A 13 -9.77 7.52 -13.13
C TYR A 13 -10.29 6.10 -13.39
N LEU A 14 -10.09 5.19 -12.45
CA LEU A 14 -10.47 3.78 -12.56
C LEU A 14 -11.94 3.52 -12.23
N LYS A 15 -12.65 4.52 -11.68
CA LYS A 15 -14.03 4.41 -11.15
C LYS A 15 -14.18 3.24 -10.17
N LYS A 16 -13.17 3.07 -9.31
CA LYS A 16 -13.08 1.95 -8.35
C LYS A 16 -12.53 2.43 -7.02
N ASN A 17 -13.16 2.02 -5.92
CA ASN A 17 -12.66 2.27 -4.57
C ASN A 17 -11.74 1.16 -4.07
N LYS A 18 -11.67 0.03 -4.79
CA LYS A 18 -10.79 -1.11 -4.48
C LYS A 18 -9.99 -1.47 -5.72
N PHE A 19 -8.67 -1.51 -5.60
CA PHE A 19 -7.79 -1.87 -6.71
C PHE A 19 -6.43 -2.35 -6.21
N TYR A 20 -5.73 -3.03 -7.12
CA TYR A 20 -4.36 -3.50 -6.91
C TYR A 20 -3.40 -2.43 -7.40
N ALA A 21 -2.33 -2.22 -6.65
CA ALA A 21 -1.24 -1.33 -7.00
C ALA A 21 0.10 -2.07 -6.91
N ARG A 22 1.00 -1.73 -7.83
CA ARG A 22 2.38 -2.25 -7.84
C ARG A 22 3.35 -1.08 -7.78
N GLN A 23 4.26 -1.12 -6.81
CA GLN A 23 5.38 -0.19 -6.74
C GLN A 23 6.50 -0.71 -7.66
N CYS A 24 6.64 -0.09 -8.83
CA CYS A 24 7.57 -0.49 -9.89
C CYS A 24 9.05 -0.12 -9.60
N SER A 25 9.51 -0.36 -8.37
CA SER A 25 10.93 -0.27 -8.02
C SER A 25 11.65 -1.60 -8.28
N CYS A 26 12.98 -1.60 -8.28
CA CYS A 26 13.77 -2.84 -8.37
C CYS A 26 13.47 -3.86 -7.26
N ARG A 27 13.06 -3.38 -6.07
CA ARG A 27 12.65 -4.22 -4.94
C ARG A 27 11.19 -4.68 -5.03
N GLY A 28 10.40 -4.09 -5.94
CA GLY A 28 8.97 -4.34 -6.06
C GLY A 28 8.15 -3.82 -4.89
N GLY A 29 6.93 -4.36 -4.77
CA GLY A 29 5.95 -4.05 -3.74
C GLY A 29 4.54 -4.13 -4.32
N GLU A 30 3.71 -5.00 -3.77
CA GLU A 30 2.32 -5.19 -4.19
C GLU A 30 1.38 -4.80 -3.05
N LEU A 31 0.33 -4.07 -3.38
CA LEU A 31 -0.61 -3.52 -2.43
C LEU A 31 -2.04 -3.70 -2.93
N HIS A 32 -2.95 -4.06 -2.02
CA HIS A 32 -4.37 -3.81 -2.21
C HIS A 32 -4.69 -2.46 -1.57
N VAL A 33 -5.37 -1.62 -2.34
CA VAL A 33 -5.77 -0.28 -1.93
C VAL A 33 -7.28 -0.25 -1.83
N GLU A 34 -7.78 0.26 -0.70
CA GLU A 34 -9.20 0.49 -0.48
C GLU A 34 -9.44 1.91 0.05
N ILE A 35 -10.37 2.63 -0.57
CA ILE A 35 -10.80 3.96 -0.11
C ILE A 35 -12.07 3.82 0.72
N GLN A 36 -12.02 4.27 1.97
CA GLN A 36 -13.14 4.29 2.92
C GLN A 36 -13.35 5.71 3.42
N GLY A 37 -14.24 6.45 2.76
CA GLY A 37 -14.51 7.85 3.10
C GLY A 37 -13.27 8.73 2.98
N ASP A 38 -12.79 9.25 4.10
CA ASP A 38 -11.59 10.08 4.24
C ASP A 38 -10.29 9.27 4.42
N ARG A 39 -10.37 7.94 4.47
CA ARG A 39 -9.24 7.05 4.72
C ARG A 39 -8.86 6.19 3.51
N VAL A 40 -7.56 5.87 3.44
CA VAL A 40 -6.98 4.93 2.50
C VAL A 40 -6.39 3.76 3.28
N LEU A 41 -6.93 2.57 3.06
CA LEU A 41 -6.41 1.33 3.62
C LEU A 41 -5.41 0.73 2.63
N LEU A 42 -4.24 0.36 3.13
CA LEU A 42 -3.19 -0.30 2.37
C LEU A 42 -2.94 -1.67 2.98
N ILE A 43 -3.08 -2.70 2.18
CA ILE A 43 -2.89 -4.09 2.59
C ILE A 43 -1.76 -4.66 1.73
N GLY A 44 -0.78 -5.27 2.36
CA GLY A 44 0.35 -5.88 1.68
C GLY A 44 0.92 -7.04 2.49
N GLY A 45 1.62 -7.94 1.81
CA GLY A 45 2.36 -9.01 2.46
C GLY A 45 3.56 -8.47 3.24
N ALA A 46 3.90 -9.15 4.33
CA ALA A 46 5.11 -8.88 5.10
C ALA A 46 5.93 -10.17 5.23
N VAL A 47 7.25 -10.04 5.19
CA VAL A 47 8.19 -11.14 5.39
C VAL A 47 9.21 -10.73 6.45
N VAL A 48 9.40 -11.59 7.45
CA VAL A 48 10.44 -11.39 8.46
C VAL A 48 11.78 -11.80 7.85
N VAL A 49 12.67 -10.83 7.68
CA VAL A 49 14.02 -11.08 7.14
C VAL A 49 15.03 -11.33 8.26
N VAL A 50 14.88 -10.64 9.40
CA VAL A 50 15.74 -10.78 10.58
C VAL A 50 14.87 -10.77 11.83
N LYS A 51 15.21 -11.63 12.79
CA LYS A 51 14.60 -11.67 14.13
C LYS A 51 15.73 -11.75 15.17
N GLY A 52 15.65 -10.93 16.21
CA GLY A 52 16.68 -10.88 17.26
C GLY A 52 16.17 -10.21 18.53
N GLN A 53 17.07 -10.06 19.52
CA GLN A 53 16.80 -9.40 20.80
C GLN A 53 17.84 -8.27 20.99
N ILE A 54 17.39 -7.13 21.51
CA ILE A 54 18.25 -6.02 21.90
C ILE A 54 18.33 -6.03 23.43
N GLN A 55 19.53 -6.17 23.97
CA GLN A 55 19.82 -6.00 25.40
C GLN A 55 20.48 -4.64 25.61
N ILE A 56 20.05 -3.93 26.65
CA ILE A 56 20.54 -2.61 27.05
C ILE A 56 21.31 -2.78 28.35
#